data_AF-A0A4Q3J5Y7-F1
#
_entry.id   AF-A0A4Q3J5Y7-F1
#
_cell.length_a   1.000
_cell.length_b   1.000
_cell.length_c   1.000
_cell.angle_alpha   90.00
_cell.angle_beta   90.00
_cell.angle_gamma   90.00
#
_symmetry.space_group_name_H-M   'P 1'
#
loop_
_entity.id
_entity.type
_entity.pdbx_description
1 polymer ?
#
loop_
_entity_poly.entity_id
_entity_poly.type
_entity_poly.pdbx_seq_one_letter_code
_entity_poly.pdbx_strand_id
1 'polypeptide(L)'
;MKDVYRHLRQRARQLEQHPLFTEWLDDPARPAERKLIFAPMMIDFTMGFRDFNRYFVTTGEGGDALAQALDVHAAEDATHSSLFLEDWVTLGLDERLGWSPSDVFWWMTSDHTQAARRADFELTRLVWQNPDPRLRFALVETMEIAGQVFFRHTVPI
;
A
#
# COMPACT_ATOMS: atom_id res chain seq x y z
N MET A 1 -8.88 19.23 -8.81
CA MET A 1 -8.68 17.83 -9.23
C MET A 1 -7.79 17.66 -10.46
N LYS A 2 -8.03 18.34 -11.60
CA LYS A 2 -7.18 18.17 -12.81
C LYS A 2 -5.68 18.43 -12.55
N ASP A 3 -5.35 19.48 -11.82
CA ASP A 3 -3.94 19.81 -11.51
C ASP A 3 -3.32 18.83 -10.51
N VAL A 4 -4.11 18.34 -9.55
CA VAL A 4 -3.70 17.27 -8.61
C VAL A 4 -3.34 16.02 -9.40
N TYR A 5 -4.21 15.53 -10.27
CA TYR A 5 -3.91 14.37 -11.13
C TYR A 5 -2.71 14.59 -12.05
N ARG A 6 -2.53 15.80 -12.59
CA ARG A 6 -1.34 16.12 -13.39
C ARG A 6 -0.08 15.95 -12.54
N HIS A 7 -0.09 16.45 -11.30
CA HIS A 7 1.01 16.32 -10.36
C HIS A 7 1.26 14.85 -9.99
N LEU A 8 0.21 14.11 -9.60
CA LEU A 8 0.32 12.70 -9.23
C LEU A 8 0.89 11.85 -10.37
N ARG A 9 0.44 12.06 -11.62
CA ARG A 9 1.00 11.37 -12.78
C ARG A 9 2.46 11.70 -13.04
N GLN A 10 2.88 12.95 -12.77
CA GLN A 10 4.30 13.30 -12.86
C GLN A 10 5.11 12.59 -11.78
N ARG A 11 4.60 12.51 -10.56
CA ARG A 11 5.23 11.77 -9.46
C ARG A 11 5.28 10.26 -9.74
N ALA A 12 4.22 9.68 -10.29
CA ALA A 12 4.17 8.28 -10.72
C ALA A 12 5.27 7.96 -11.72
N ARG A 13 5.46 8.80 -12.76
CA ARG A 13 6.56 8.62 -13.73
C ARG A 13 7.95 8.72 -13.10
N GLN A 14 8.10 9.52 -12.04
CA GLN A 14 9.37 9.58 -11.29
C GLN A 14 9.55 8.32 -10.43
N LEU A 15 8.48 7.82 -9.82
CA LEU A 15 8.49 6.59 -9.04
C LEU A 15 8.82 5.38 -9.92
N GLU A 16 8.24 5.29 -11.13
CA GLU A 16 8.52 4.23 -12.13
C GLU A 16 10.01 4.14 -12.52
N GLN A 17 10.79 5.20 -12.33
CA GLN A 17 12.23 5.20 -12.61
C GLN A 17 13.08 4.63 -11.46
N HIS A 18 12.47 4.30 -10.32
CA HIS A 18 13.19 3.77 -9.17
C HIS A 18 13.81 2.40 -9.50
N PRO A 19 15.04 2.09 -9.07
CA PRO A 19 15.72 0.81 -9.37
C PRO A 19 14.93 -0.44 -8.96
N LEU A 20 14.03 -0.32 -7.97
CA LEU A 20 13.09 -1.40 -7.64
C LEU A 20 12.28 -1.85 -8.87
N PHE A 21 11.80 -0.91 -9.68
CA PHE A 21 11.00 -1.21 -10.87
C PHE A 21 11.92 -1.56 -12.05
N THR A 22 12.85 -0.65 -12.38
CA THR A 22 13.65 -0.74 -13.61
C THR A 22 14.76 -1.79 -13.59
N GLU A 23 15.25 -2.18 -12.40
CA GLU A 23 16.38 -3.11 -12.27
C GLU A 23 16.00 -4.40 -11.52
N TRP A 24 15.11 -4.34 -10.52
CA TRP A 24 14.77 -5.53 -9.72
C TRP A 24 13.57 -6.30 -10.26
N LEU A 25 12.43 -5.61 -10.42
CA LEU A 25 11.18 -6.21 -10.88
C LEU A 25 11.19 -6.50 -12.39
N ASP A 26 11.79 -5.61 -13.19
CA ASP A 26 11.88 -5.77 -14.65
C ASP A 26 12.98 -6.76 -15.11
N ASP A 27 13.83 -7.25 -14.20
CA ASP A 27 14.89 -8.21 -14.52
C ASP A 27 14.29 -9.55 -15.05
N PRO A 28 14.51 -9.90 -16.34
CA PRO A 28 13.98 -11.14 -16.91
C PRO A 28 14.74 -12.38 -16.45
N ALA A 29 15.96 -12.22 -15.91
CA ALA A 29 16.75 -13.33 -15.38
C ALA A 29 16.36 -13.68 -13.93
N ARG A 30 15.61 -12.80 -13.24
CA ARG A 30 15.16 -13.04 -11.88
C ARG A 30 13.89 -13.92 -11.86
N PRO A 31 13.90 -15.06 -11.15
CA PRO A 31 12.70 -15.88 -10.98
C PRO A 31 11.57 -15.10 -10.31
N ALA A 32 10.32 -15.38 -10.70
CA ALA A 32 9.14 -14.65 -10.22
C ALA A 32 9.03 -14.68 -8.68
N GLU A 33 9.30 -15.84 -8.06
CA GLU A 33 9.28 -16.03 -6.61
C GLU A 33 10.35 -15.22 -5.87
N ARG A 34 11.40 -14.75 -6.57
CA ARG A 34 12.43 -13.86 -6.01
C ARG A 34 12.08 -12.39 -6.18
N LYS A 35 11.22 -12.03 -7.14
CA LYS A 35 10.82 -10.65 -7.38
C LYS A 35 10.10 -10.06 -6.18
N LEU A 36 9.28 -10.86 -5.50
CA LEU A 36 8.46 -10.43 -4.35
C LEU A 36 9.04 -10.79 -2.98
N ILE A 37 10.34 -11.11 -2.88
CA ILE A 37 10.96 -11.49 -1.60
C ILE A 37 10.92 -10.37 -0.55
N PHE A 38 10.69 -9.12 -0.96
CA PHE A 38 10.50 -7.98 -0.07
C PHE A 38 9.07 -7.85 0.47
N ALA A 39 8.13 -8.74 0.08
CA ALA A 39 6.73 -8.70 0.54
C ALA A 39 6.56 -8.56 2.07
N PRO A 40 7.41 -9.15 2.93
CA PRO A 40 7.32 -8.92 4.38
C PRO A 40 7.45 -7.45 4.81
N MET A 41 8.08 -6.59 4.01
CA MET A 41 8.14 -5.14 4.27
C MET A 41 6.80 -4.44 4.12
N MET A 42 5.82 -5.09 3.47
CA MET A 42 4.48 -4.53 3.24
C MET A 42 3.47 -4.93 4.32
N ILE A 43 3.84 -5.81 5.27
CA ILE A 43 2.91 -6.35 6.28
C ILE A 43 2.23 -5.21 7.06
N ASP A 44 3.02 -4.28 7.62
CA ASP A 44 2.50 -3.20 8.45
C ASP A 44 1.49 -2.33 7.67
N PHE A 45 1.86 -1.92 6.46
CA PHE A 45 1.02 -1.09 5.60
C PHE A 45 -0.25 -1.84 5.17
N THR A 46 -0.11 -2.99 4.51
CA THR A 46 -1.24 -3.67 3.86
C THR A 46 -2.21 -4.28 4.87
N MET A 47 -1.71 -4.84 5.98
CA MET A 47 -2.58 -5.37 7.04
C MET A 47 -3.23 -4.25 7.85
N GLY A 48 -2.52 -3.15 8.10
CA GLY A 48 -3.05 -1.96 8.77
C GLY A 48 -4.02 -1.15 7.90
N PHE A 49 -3.99 -1.33 6.57
CA PHE A 49 -4.76 -0.51 5.64
C PHE A 49 -6.28 -0.63 5.84
N ARG A 50 -6.75 -1.79 6.32
CA ARG A 50 -8.14 -2.00 6.69
C ARG A 50 -8.60 -1.03 7.78
N ASP A 51 -7.80 -0.90 8.84
CA ASP A 51 -8.10 -0.01 9.95
C ASP A 51 -7.89 1.45 9.57
N PHE A 52 -6.85 1.73 8.78
CA PHE A 52 -6.64 3.05 8.20
C PHE A 52 -7.88 3.55 7.43
N ASN A 53 -8.40 2.72 6.53
CA ASN A 53 -9.58 3.05 5.73
C ASN A 53 -10.82 3.25 6.61
N ARG A 54 -11.07 2.31 7.52
CA ARG A 54 -12.22 2.36 8.44
C ARG A 54 -12.22 3.58 9.35
N TYR A 55 -11.07 3.96 9.90
CA TYR A 55 -11.00 4.97 10.96
C TYR A 55 -10.65 6.37 10.46
N PHE A 56 -9.98 6.50 9.31
CA PHE A 56 -9.45 7.79 8.86
C PHE A 56 -10.00 8.22 7.50
N VAL A 57 -10.26 7.29 6.58
CA VAL A 57 -10.77 7.62 5.23
C VAL A 57 -12.29 7.74 5.24
N THR A 58 -12.99 6.73 5.77
CA THR A 58 -14.45 6.69 5.83
C THR A 58 -15.03 7.93 6.51
N THR A 59 -16.01 8.52 5.87
CA THR A 59 -16.66 9.78 6.25
C THR A 59 -18.00 9.56 6.97
N GLY A 60 -18.67 8.44 6.72
CA GLY A 60 -19.89 8.02 7.43
C GLY A 60 -21.19 8.45 6.73
N GLU A 61 -22.33 8.21 7.37
CA GLU A 61 -23.65 8.47 6.77
C GLU A 61 -23.94 9.98 6.59
N GLY A 62 -24.54 10.33 5.44
CA GLY A 62 -25.07 11.68 5.17
C GLY A 62 -24.15 12.62 4.39
N GLY A 63 -23.06 12.11 3.81
CA GLY A 63 -22.13 12.88 2.97
C GLY A 63 -22.61 13.15 1.53
N ASP A 64 -21.96 14.10 0.86
CA ASP A 64 -22.17 14.37 -0.56
C ASP A 64 -21.65 13.22 -1.46
N ALA A 65 -21.78 13.35 -2.78
CA ALA A 65 -21.36 12.29 -3.71
C ALA A 65 -19.86 11.95 -3.61
N LEU A 66 -19.01 12.90 -3.21
CA LEU A 66 -17.57 12.67 -3.03
C LEU A 66 -17.30 11.87 -1.76
N ALA A 67 -17.97 12.21 -0.67
CA ALA A 67 -17.92 11.45 0.59
C ALA A 67 -18.39 10.00 0.38
N GLN A 68 -19.49 9.79 -0.36
CA GLN A 68 -19.98 8.45 -0.69
C GLN A 68 -18.98 7.66 -1.56
N ALA A 69 -18.34 8.32 -2.54
CA ALA A 69 -17.31 7.68 -3.36
C ALA A 69 -16.10 7.27 -2.52
N LEU A 70 -15.66 8.11 -1.58
CA LEU A 70 -14.60 7.78 -0.63
C LEU A 70 -14.95 6.57 0.24
N ASP A 71 -16.18 6.49 0.74
CA ASP A 71 -16.61 5.37 1.59
C ASP A 71 -16.64 4.04 0.80
N VAL A 72 -17.04 4.08 -0.47
CA VAL A 72 -16.97 2.91 -1.37
C VAL A 72 -15.51 2.49 -1.61
N HIS A 73 -14.63 3.44 -1.96
CA HIS A 73 -13.20 3.17 -2.14
C HIS A 73 -12.56 2.58 -0.86
N ALA A 74 -12.85 3.17 0.30
CA ALA A 74 -12.32 2.69 1.57
C ALA A 74 -12.78 1.26 1.90
N ALA A 75 -14.01 0.89 1.51
CA ALA A 75 -14.52 -0.45 1.68
C ALA A 75 -13.85 -1.47 0.75
N GLU A 76 -13.54 -1.09 -0.49
CA GLU A 76 -12.77 -1.90 -1.44
C GLU A 76 -11.34 -2.12 -0.95
N ASP A 77 -10.64 -1.04 -0.61
CA ASP A 77 -9.25 -1.06 -0.14
C ASP A 77 -9.07 -1.87 1.15
N ALA A 78 -10.09 -1.88 2.02
CA ALA A 78 -10.11 -2.68 3.24
C ALA A 78 -10.07 -4.19 2.97
N THR A 79 -10.31 -4.65 1.73
CA THR A 79 -10.21 -6.06 1.32
C THR A 79 -8.78 -6.48 0.94
N HIS A 80 -7.87 -5.54 0.67
CA HIS A 80 -6.52 -5.83 0.17
C HIS A 80 -5.67 -6.66 1.13
N SER A 81 -5.95 -6.59 2.45
CA SER A 81 -5.29 -7.47 3.43
C SER A 81 -5.50 -8.96 3.11
N SER A 82 -6.68 -9.33 2.58
CA SER A 82 -6.97 -10.70 2.22
C SER A 82 -6.19 -11.13 0.97
N LEU A 83 -6.08 -10.25 -0.03
CA LEU A 83 -5.30 -10.49 -1.24
C LEU A 83 -3.81 -10.67 -0.91
N PHE A 84 -3.27 -9.83 -0.03
CA PHE A 84 -1.88 -9.96 0.43
C PHE A 84 -1.62 -11.30 1.13
N LEU A 85 -2.55 -11.79 1.95
CA LEU A 85 -2.43 -13.10 2.58
C LEU A 85 -2.52 -14.25 1.57
N GLU A 86 -3.32 -14.09 0.51
CA GLU A 86 -3.37 -15.06 -0.59
C GLU A 86 -2.03 -15.12 -1.35
N ASP A 87 -1.44 -13.96 -1.67
CA ASP A 87 -0.09 -13.89 -2.26
C ASP A 87 0.97 -14.47 -1.33
N TRP A 88 0.87 -14.20 -0.02
CA TRP A 88 1.78 -14.73 0.99
C TRP A 88 1.81 -16.27 0.99
N VAL A 89 0.62 -16.88 0.96
CA VAL A 89 0.46 -18.35 0.88
C VAL A 89 0.95 -18.88 -0.46
N THR A 90 0.60 -18.21 -1.57
CA THR A 90 0.99 -18.63 -2.93
C THR A 90 2.51 -18.62 -3.11
N LEU A 91 3.18 -17.64 -2.52
CA LEU A 91 4.64 -17.54 -2.52
C LEU A 91 5.32 -18.53 -1.56
N GLY A 92 4.57 -19.17 -0.65
CA GLY A 92 5.11 -20.07 0.38
C GLY A 92 6.04 -19.33 1.35
N LEU A 93 5.66 -18.11 1.75
CA LEU A 93 6.53 -17.26 2.57
C LEU A 93 6.73 -17.80 3.99
N ASP A 94 5.76 -18.53 4.54
CA ASP A 94 5.90 -19.17 5.85
C ASP A 94 7.10 -20.13 5.87
N GLU A 95 7.18 -21.04 4.90
CA GLU A 95 8.28 -22.01 4.80
C GLU A 95 9.60 -21.35 4.41
N ARG A 96 9.57 -20.34 3.53
CA ARG A 96 10.78 -19.65 3.06
C ARG A 96 11.43 -18.81 4.14
N LEU A 97 10.63 -18.15 4.98
CA LEU A 97 11.13 -17.32 6.08
C LEU A 97 11.49 -18.18 7.30
N GLY A 98 10.70 -19.22 7.58
CA GLY A 98 10.90 -20.09 8.74
C GLY A 98 10.79 -19.35 10.07
N TRP A 99 10.07 -18.24 10.09
CA TRP A 99 9.90 -17.38 11.26
C TRP A 99 8.90 -17.99 12.24
N SER A 100 9.26 -18.04 13.51
CA SER A 100 8.29 -18.26 14.57
C SER A 100 7.37 -17.04 14.71
N PRO A 101 6.18 -17.18 15.35
CA PRO A 101 5.35 -16.01 15.65
C PRO A 101 6.10 -14.90 16.41
N SER A 102 7.01 -15.26 17.32
CA SER A 102 7.85 -14.28 18.01
C SER A 102 8.82 -13.54 17.08
N ASP A 103 9.38 -14.21 16.07
CA ASP A 103 10.26 -13.58 15.09
C ASP A 103 9.48 -12.58 14.23
N VAL A 104 8.25 -12.92 13.83
CA VAL A 104 7.36 -12.01 13.10
C VAL A 104 7.09 -10.75 13.92
N PHE A 105 6.66 -10.91 15.19
CA PHE A 105 6.36 -9.76 16.06
C PHE A 105 7.59 -8.88 16.30
N TRP A 106 8.75 -9.49 16.52
CA TRP A 106 10.00 -8.75 16.65
C TRP A 106 10.35 -8.02 15.36
N TRP A 107 10.31 -8.69 14.20
CA TRP A 107 10.66 -8.11 12.91
C TRP A 107 9.79 -6.90 12.58
N MET A 108 8.45 -7.05 12.70
CA MET A 108 7.48 -5.97 12.45
C MET A 108 7.75 -4.73 13.32
N THR A 109 8.31 -4.91 14.52
CA THR A 109 8.57 -3.79 15.45
C THR A 109 10.03 -3.33 15.47
N SER A 110 10.91 -4.01 14.74
CA SER A 110 12.35 -3.73 14.70
C SER A 110 12.70 -2.47 13.90
N ASP A 111 13.98 -2.10 13.91
CA ASP A 111 14.51 -0.99 13.13
C ASP A 111 14.48 -1.26 11.62
N HIS A 112 14.40 -2.51 11.19
CA HIS A 112 14.32 -2.87 9.78
C HIS A 112 13.06 -2.34 9.11
N THR A 113 11.93 -2.29 9.84
CA THR A 113 10.64 -1.78 9.33
C THR A 113 10.38 -0.32 9.71
N GLN A 114 11.30 0.33 10.43
CA GLN A 114 11.09 1.67 11.00
C GLN A 114 10.69 2.72 9.95
N ALA A 115 11.34 2.71 8.79
CA ALA A 115 11.06 3.67 7.72
C ALA A 115 9.64 3.52 7.16
N ALA A 116 9.18 2.28 6.95
CA ALA A 116 7.83 1.98 6.48
C ALA A 116 6.80 2.37 7.54
N ARG A 117 6.94 1.90 8.78
CA ARG A 117 6.03 2.25 9.89
C ARG A 117 5.93 3.75 10.11
N ARG A 118 7.04 4.47 10.01
CA ARG A 118 7.01 5.95 10.10
C ARG A 118 6.18 6.55 8.97
N ALA A 119 6.33 6.08 7.73
CA ALA A 119 5.53 6.55 6.62
C ALA A 119 4.03 6.31 6.84
N ASP A 120 3.66 5.15 7.39
CA ASP A 120 2.26 4.80 7.70
C ASP A 120 1.66 5.72 8.76
N PHE A 121 2.41 6.03 9.82
CA PHE A 121 1.97 6.98 10.84
C PHE A 121 1.86 8.41 10.30
N GLU A 122 2.80 8.85 9.46
CA GLU A 122 2.72 10.17 8.83
C GLU A 122 1.53 10.29 7.87
N LEU A 123 1.26 9.24 7.09
CA LEU A 123 0.09 9.16 6.22
C LEU A 123 -1.21 9.23 7.03
N THR A 124 -1.31 8.44 8.09
CA THR A 124 -2.45 8.46 9.01
C THR A 124 -2.65 9.85 9.61
N ARG A 125 -1.56 10.48 10.06
CA ARG A 125 -1.57 11.85 10.59
C ARG A 125 -2.06 12.86 9.54
N LEU A 126 -1.60 12.76 8.29
CA LEU A 126 -2.03 13.64 7.21
C LEU A 126 -3.53 13.54 6.96
N VAL A 127 -4.10 12.34 6.92
CA VAL A 127 -5.53 12.14 6.68
C VAL A 127 -6.35 12.64 7.88
N TRP A 128 -5.92 12.30 9.09
CA TRP A 128 -6.57 12.74 10.33
C TRP A 128 -6.64 14.27 10.46
N GLN A 129 -5.54 14.96 10.17
CA GLN A 129 -5.45 16.42 10.30
C GLN A 129 -6.19 17.18 9.19
N ASN A 130 -6.59 16.50 8.11
CA ASN A 130 -7.25 17.10 6.95
C ASN A 130 -8.65 16.52 6.76
N PRO A 131 -9.68 17.05 7.46
CA PRO A 131 -11.04 16.54 7.37
C PRO A 131 -11.75 16.90 6.06
N ASP A 132 -11.20 17.79 5.21
CA ASP A 132 -11.80 18.11 3.90
C ASP A 132 -11.82 16.85 3.01
N PRO A 133 -12.99 16.36 2.57
CA PRO A 133 -13.11 15.18 1.72
C PRO A 133 -12.28 15.27 0.43
N ARG A 134 -12.05 16.47 -0.12
CA ARG A 134 -11.24 16.65 -1.33
C ARG A 134 -9.76 16.38 -1.07
N LEU A 135 -9.27 16.71 0.12
CA LEU A 135 -7.89 16.42 0.52
C LEU A 135 -7.72 14.94 0.85
N ARG A 136 -8.69 14.33 1.54
CA ARG A 136 -8.72 12.88 1.77
C ARG A 136 -8.72 12.11 0.45
N PHE A 137 -9.56 12.52 -0.50
CA PHE A 137 -9.59 11.95 -1.83
C PHE A 137 -8.23 12.10 -2.54
N ALA A 138 -7.62 13.28 -2.52
CA ALA A 138 -6.29 13.45 -3.10
C ALA A 138 -5.21 12.57 -2.45
N LEU A 139 -5.30 12.31 -1.14
CA LEU A 139 -4.39 11.42 -0.41
C LEU A 139 -4.63 9.95 -0.80
N VAL A 140 -5.88 9.50 -0.87
CA VAL A 140 -6.26 8.16 -1.36
C VAL A 140 -5.76 7.93 -2.78
N GLU A 141 -6.04 8.87 -3.69
CA GLU A 141 -5.58 8.80 -5.08
C GLU A 141 -4.05 8.78 -5.21
N THR A 142 -3.32 9.35 -4.25
CA THR A 142 -1.86 9.28 -4.23
C THR A 142 -1.39 7.86 -3.99
N MET A 143 -2.03 7.15 -3.06
CA MET A 143 -1.72 5.75 -2.75
C MET A 143 -2.12 4.84 -3.92
N GLU A 144 -3.31 5.04 -4.48
CA GLU A 144 -3.79 4.30 -5.66
C GLU A 144 -2.83 4.39 -6.84
N ILE A 145 -2.37 5.60 -7.16
CA ILE A 145 -1.44 5.80 -8.28
C ILE A 145 -0.08 5.16 -7.99
N ALA A 146 0.41 5.20 -6.74
CA ALA A 146 1.65 4.51 -6.36
C ALA A 146 1.49 2.99 -6.43
N GLY A 147 0.36 2.45 -5.97
CA GLY A 147 0.01 1.04 -6.10
C GLY A 147 -0.08 0.59 -7.56
N GLN A 148 -0.69 1.39 -8.44
CA GLN A 148 -0.75 1.09 -9.87
C GLN A 148 0.64 1.01 -10.52
N VAL A 149 1.58 1.86 -10.11
CA VAL A 149 2.97 1.73 -10.55
C VAL A 149 3.51 0.38 -10.11
N PHE A 150 3.36 0.04 -8.84
CA PHE A 150 3.81 -1.25 -8.31
C PHE A 150 3.22 -2.45 -9.07
N PHE A 151 1.89 -2.53 -9.16
CA PHE A 151 1.21 -3.68 -9.74
C PHE A 151 1.43 -3.85 -11.25
N ARG A 152 1.79 -2.79 -11.99
CA ARG A 152 2.16 -2.92 -13.41
C ARG A 152 3.49 -3.63 -13.63
N HIS A 153 4.40 -3.55 -12.66
CA HIS A 153 5.71 -4.17 -12.70
C HIS A 153 5.74 -5.55 -12.02
N THR A 154 4.62 -5.97 -11.41
CA THR A 154 4.44 -7.33 -10.88
C THR A 154 3.55 -8.12 -11.83
N VAL A 155 4.00 -9.27 -12.31
CA VAL A 155 3.15 -10.18 -13.09
C VAL A 155 2.18 -10.90 -12.14
N PRO A 156 0.96 -11.26 -12.60
CA PRO A 156 0.14 -12.24 -11.89
C PRO A 156 0.96 -13.52 -11.70
N ILE A 157 0.99 -14.03 -10.47
CA ILE A 157 1.64 -15.30 -10.13
C ILE A 157 0.75 -16.46 -10.60
#